data_AF-A0A8T3CZV0-F1
#
_entry.id   AF-A0A8T3CZV0-F1
#
_cell.length_a   1.000
_cell.length_b   1.000
_cell.length_c   1.000
_cell.angle_alpha   90.00
_cell.angle_beta   90.00
_cell.angle_gamma   90.00
#
_symmetry.space_group_name_H-M   'P 1'
#
loop_
_entity.id
_entity.type
_entity.pdbx_description
1 polymer ?
#
loop_
_entity_poly.entity_id
_entity_poly.type
_entity_poly.pdbx_seq_one_letter_code
_entity_poly.pdbx_strand_id
1 'polypeptide(L)'
;MGTKTLRPTIPCFLFGCADLCDRARVPFTTRASKKSLRSMKGLCLTLEPATVMEADVHKMSVPLENGSLAPVDRLRSERSDSPTPGLVEGTEPGAGQDSAMFVHAQSFEDLTAEGEQGQEQEEVQEEEEGESERAPEFGELGDSEETQEPEGKEEQEQEERENEKEEEDQSGSGRAKEEDVNSEAWRRHRKHVFVLSEAGKPIYSRYGTEEALSSTMGVMMALVSFVEAEKNIIRSIHADGYKVVFLRKSPLVLVGVSRCRQSERELTRELLYIYYQIISLLTLTQLNHIFQHKQNYDLRRLLAGSEHLTDNLLRLLDRDPGLLLSAVTCLPLASSSRDVISSSLQAAKAKSLVFSILLAGSRLVTLVRKKDQFLHHMDLHLLFNLVGSSSSFREGEGWTPICLPKFNMAGFFHAHISYLEPASELCLILVSTDREDFFNLSDCKRRFLERLRRRSSYQALQEAVQAPSYPVSQVGIPELRHFVYKSKSSGLYTSPEIPVPYKCEEEEERLMDLYQYLHSRMHHPTRPLRSIYHCAEKENLLAYVTSGFELYLCFSPLGTKALAVSAVNKLLKWIRKEEDRLFILNPQTY
;
A
#
# COMPACT_ATOMS: atom_id res chain seq x y z
N MET A 1 -47.90 13.10 -48.14
CA MET A 1 -47.80 13.61 -46.76
C MET A 1 -46.68 12.85 -46.07
N GLY A 2 -45.53 13.49 -45.89
CA GLY A 2 -44.33 12.87 -45.32
C GLY A 2 -44.21 13.16 -43.83
N THR A 3 -43.89 12.14 -43.03
CA THR A 3 -43.57 12.27 -41.61
C THR A 3 -42.05 12.30 -41.44
N LYS A 4 -41.54 13.45 -41.03
CA LYS A 4 -40.12 13.67 -40.68
C LYS A 4 -39.86 13.10 -39.28
N THR A 5 -39.05 12.06 -39.17
CA THR A 5 -38.39 11.67 -37.92
C THR A 5 -37.18 12.58 -37.68
N LEU A 6 -37.29 13.49 -36.72
CA LEU A 6 -36.19 14.27 -36.17
C LEU A 6 -35.27 13.34 -35.34
N ARG A 7 -34.02 13.19 -35.77
CA ARG A 7 -32.94 12.66 -34.94
C ARG A 7 -32.34 13.83 -34.13
N PRO A 8 -32.15 13.72 -32.81
CA PRO A 8 -31.35 14.70 -32.09
C PRO A 8 -29.86 14.48 -32.41
N THR A 9 -29.24 15.49 -32.98
CA THR A 9 -27.79 15.58 -33.19
C THR A 9 -27.15 15.86 -31.82
N ILE A 10 -26.38 14.91 -31.29
CA ILE A 10 -25.50 15.14 -30.13
C ILE A 10 -24.27 15.89 -30.65
N PRO A 11 -23.90 17.06 -30.10
CA PRO A 11 -22.69 17.74 -30.50
C PRO A 11 -21.46 17.02 -29.91
N CYS A 12 -20.63 16.46 -30.78
CA CYS A 12 -19.25 16.08 -30.44
C CYS A 12 -18.43 17.35 -30.23
N PHE A 13 -18.23 17.74 -28.97
CA PHE A 13 -17.18 18.67 -28.57
C PHE A 13 -16.45 18.04 -27.39
N LEU A 14 -15.44 17.22 -27.66
CA LEU A 14 -14.37 16.86 -26.74
C LEU A 14 -13.19 16.38 -27.60
N PHE A 15 -12.05 17.04 -27.41
CA PHE A 15 -10.75 16.87 -28.10
C PHE A 15 -10.64 17.47 -29.51
N GLY A 16 -10.00 18.65 -29.57
CA GLY A 16 -9.58 19.29 -30.81
C GLY A 16 -8.56 18.43 -31.55
N CYS A 17 -8.93 18.05 -32.78
CA CYS A 17 -8.05 17.45 -33.77
C CYS A 17 -7.91 18.47 -34.90
N ALA A 18 -6.80 19.21 -34.91
CA ALA A 18 -6.32 19.93 -36.08
C ALA A 18 -4.78 19.92 -36.02
N ASP A 19 -4.17 19.70 -37.18
CA ASP A 19 -2.74 19.79 -37.47
C ASP A 19 -1.85 18.59 -37.08
N LEU A 20 -1.98 17.51 -37.86
CA LEU A 20 -0.83 16.71 -38.33
C LEU A 20 -1.27 15.78 -39.45
N CYS A 21 -1.54 16.35 -40.62
CA CYS A 21 -1.76 15.57 -41.84
C CYS A 21 -1.12 16.30 -43.03
N ASP A 22 0.21 16.40 -43.03
CA ASP A 22 0.95 16.69 -44.25
C ASP A 22 2.42 16.23 -44.12
N ARG A 23 2.69 15.02 -44.63
CA ARG A 23 3.94 14.56 -45.29
C ARG A 23 4.10 13.04 -45.16
N ALA A 24 3.65 12.33 -46.19
CA ALA A 24 4.42 11.25 -46.84
C ALA A 24 3.56 10.65 -47.97
N ARG A 25 3.73 11.18 -49.19
CA ARG A 25 3.35 10.50 -50.44
C ARG A 25 4.59 9.83 -51.01
N VAL A 26 4.61 8.50 -51.16
CA VAL A 26 5.31 7.80 -52.26
C VAL A 26 4.52 6.50 -52.58
N PRO A 27 4.34 6.07 -53.85
CA PRO A 27 3.17 5.28 -54.28
C PRO A 27 3.42 3.79 -54.61
N PHE A 28 2.32 3.04 -54.57
CA PHE A 28 1.89 1.86 -55.35
C PHE A 28 2.93 0.90 -55.98
N THR A 29 2.74 -0.41 -55.73
CA THR A 29 2.36 -1.36 -56.80
C THR A 29 1.49 -2.52 -56.27
N THR A 30 0.60 -2.97 -57.15
CA THR A 30 -0.55 -3.87 -56.98
C THR A 30 -0.24 -5.36 -57.23
N ARG A 31 -0.87 -6.29 -56.48
CA ARG A 31 -1.71 -7.38 -57.05
C ARG A 31 -2.42 -8.26 -55.99
N ALA A 32 -3.76 -8.32 -56.14
CA ALA A 32 -4.74 -9.40 -55.90
C ALA A 32 -4.62 -10.29 -54.62
N SER A 33 -5.67 -10.49 -53.82
CA SER A 33 -6.92 -11.14 -54.22
C SER A 33 -8.09 -10.87 -53.25
N LYS A 34 -9.30 -10.80 -53.82
CA LYS A 34 -10.58 -10.54 -53.18
C LYS A 34 -11.03 -11.70 -52.27
N LYS A 35 -11.48 -11.42 -51.05
CA LYS A 35 -12.70 -11.99 -50.46
C LYS A 35 -13.11 -11.31 -49.14
N SER A 36 -14.40 -10.95 -49.09
CA SER A 36 -15.25 -10.73 -47.92
C SER A 36 -15.19 -9.40 -47.16
N LEU A 37 -16.08 -8.49 -47.57
CA LEU A 37 -16.74 -7.51 -46.70
C LEU A 37 -17.69 -8.25 -45.74
N ARG A 38 -17.58 -8.03 -44.42
CA ARG A 38 -18.72 -7.73 -43.52
C ARG A 38 -18.24 -7.41 -42.09
N SER A 39 -18.46 -6.15 -41.72
CA SER A 39 -18.94 -5.66 -40.42
C SER A 39 -18.13 -6.02 -39.16
N MET A 40 -17.18 -5.15 -38.81
CA MET A 40 -16.74 -4.94 -37.43
C MET A 40 -17.84 -4.23 -36.63
N LYS A 41 -18.48 -4.97 -35.72
CA LYS A 41 -19.13 -4.45 -34.51
C LYS A 41 -18.83 -5.45 -33.40
N GLY A 42 -18.17 -5.00 -32.35
CA GLY A 42 -17.85 -5.82 -31.19
C GLY A 42 -17.27 -4.96 -30.07
N LEU A 43 -18.11 -4.19 -29.39
CA LEU A 43 -17.88 -3.89 -27.97
C LEU A 43 -18.12 -5.19 -27.23
N CYS A 44 -17.11 -5.70 -26.54
CA CYS A 44 -17.22 -6.87 -25.68
C CYS A 44 -17.71 -6.40 -24.31
N LEU A 45 -19.01 -6.53 -24.04
CA LEU A 45 -19.59 -6.45 -22.71
C LEU A 45 -19.67 -7.88 -22.18
N THR A 46 -18.89 -8.20 -21.15
CA THR A 46 -19.03 -9.46 -20.41
C THR A 46 -20.22 -9.32 -19.45
N LEU A 47 -21.30 -10.05 -19.72
CA LEU A 47 -22.51 -10.14 -18.88
C LEU A 47 -22.59 -11.56 -18.31
N GLU A 48 -22.68 -11.69 -16.99
CA GLU A 48 -23.15 -12.91 -16.32
C GLU A 48 -24.42 -12.59 -15.50
N PRO A 49 -25.44 -13.47 -15.49
CA PRO A 49 -26.70 -13.22 -14.78
C PRO A 49 -26.68 -13.70 -13.31
N ALA A 50 -27.25 -12.90 -12.40
CA ALA A 50 -27.47 -13.25 -11.00
C ALA A 50 -28.95 -13.64 -10.75
N THR A 51 -29.15 -14.75 -10.04
CA THR A 51 -30.45 -15.27 -9.56
C THR A 51 -30.88 -14.62 -8.24
N VAL A 52 -32.18 -14.33 -8.13
CA VAL A 52 -32.88 -13.72 -6.97
C VAL A 52 -33.47 -14.82 -6.08
N MET A 53 -33.37 -14.71 -4.75
CA MET A 53 -34.26 -15.43 -3.82
C MET A 53 -34.65 -14.56 -2.61
N GLU A 54 -35.94 -14.67 -2.24
CA GLU A 54 -36.66 -13.95 -1.20
C GLU A 54 -36.37 -14.45 0.23
N ALA A 55 -36.65 -13.58 1.21
CA ALA A 55 -36.48 -13.81 2.64
C ALA A 55 -37.70 -14.47 3.28
N ASP A 56 -37.48 -15.30 4.31
CA ASP A 56 -38.54 -15.71 5.24
C ASP A 56 -38.04 -15.76 6.70
N VAL A 57 -38.95 -15.40 7.61
CA VAL A 57 -38.70 -15.02 9.01
C VAL A 57 -39.10 -16.17 9.94
N HIS A 58 -38.24 -16.56 10.91
CA HIS A 58 -38.75 -17.12 12.18
C HIS A 58 -37.79 -16.95 13.39
N LYS A 59 -38.41 -16.59 14.52
CA LYS A 59 -37.88 -16.46 15.88
C LYS A 59 -37.72 -17.83 16.54
N MET A 60 -36.68 -18.04 17.37
CA MET A 60 -36.81 -18.79 18.63
C MET A 60 -35.63 -18.53 19.59
N SER A 61 -35.86 -18.82 20.87
CA SER A 61 -35.21 -18.23 22.05
C SER A 61 -34.78 -19.29 23.08
N VAL A 62 -33.59 -19.09 23.70
CA VAL A 62 -33.04 -19.57 25.02
C VAL A 62 -32.90 -21.10 25.29
N PRO A 63 -32.15 -21.58 26.33
CA PRO A 63 -31.11 -21.00 27.21
C PRO A 63 -29.84 -21.90 27.47
N LEU A 64 -28.94 -21.32 28.30
CA LEU A 64 -27.66 -21.76 28.89
C LEU A 64 -27.78 -22.94 29.91
N GLU A 65 -26.75 -23.79 30.03
CA GLU A 65 -26.48 -24.57 31.26
C GLU A 65 -24.97 -24.81 31.53
N ASN A 66 -24.62 -24.78 32.83
CA ASN A 66 -23.28 -24.89 33.42
C ASN A 66 -22.86 -26.35 33.64
N GLY A 67 -21.53 -26.62 33.65
CA GLY A 67 -20.97 -27.88 34.17
C GLY A 67 -19.47 -27.80 34.46
N SER A 68 -19.12 -27.75 35.75
CA SER A 68 -17.76 -27.79 36.32
C SER A 68 -17.22 -29.22 36.37
N LEU A 69 -15.91 -29.44 36.10
CA LEU A 69 -15.03 -30.42 36.79
C LEU A 69 -13.54 -30.15 36.42
N ALA A 70 -12.65 -30.23 37.41
CA ALA A 70 -11.17 -30.20 37.33
C ALA A 70 -10.61 -31.35 38.22
N PRO A 71 -9.29 -31.59 38.39
CA PRO A 71 -8.10 -31.39 37.54
C PRO A 71 -7.18 -32.64 37.46
N VAL A 72 -6.24 -32.74 36.49
CA VAL A 72 -4.94 -33.45 36.67
C VAL A 72 -3.85 -32.84 35.76
N ASP A 73 -2.75 -32.43 36.37
CA ASP A 73 -1.52 -31.86 35.79
C ASP A 73 -0.76 -32.80 34.84
N ARG A 74 -0.29 -32.29 33.69
CA ARG A 74 1.08 -32.49 33.17
C ARG A 74 1.54 -31.30 32.31
N LEU A 75 2.63 -30.69 32.75
CA LEU A 75 3.37 -29.57 32.17
C LEU A 75 3.63 -29.68 30.65
N ARG A 76 3.02 -28.78 29.88
CA ARG A 76 3.57 -28.20 28.64
C ARG A 76 3.18 -26.72 28.62
N SER A 77 4.14 -25.83 28.35
CA SER A 77 3.92 -24.39 28.26
C SER A 77 2.93 -24.11 27.12
N GLU A 78 1.69 -23.80 27.46
CA GLU A 78 0.65 -23.42 26.50
C GLU A 78 1.03 -22.08 25.85
N ARG A 79 1.39 -22.17 24.56
CA ARG A 79 1.46 -21.00 23.66
C ARG A 79 0.03 -20.60 23.35
N SER A 80 -0.28 -19.31 23.49
CA SER A 80 -1.60 -18.78 23.16
C SER A 80 -1.83 -18.87 21.65
N ASP A 81 -2.78 -19.71 21.26
CA ASP A 81 -3.25 -19.87 19.89
C ASP A 81 -3.89 -18.58 19.35
N SER A 82 -3.64 -18.30 18.07
CA SER A 82 -4.31 -17.25 17.30
C SER A 82 -4.80 -17.86 15.99
N PRO A 83 -6.12 -17.85 15.71
CA PRO A 83 -6.63 -18.14 14.38
C PRO A 83 -6.87 -16.80 13.66
N THR A 84 -6.14 -16.55 12.57
CA THR A 84 -6.56 -15.55 11.57
C THR A 84 -7.19 -16.31 10.41
N PRO A 85 -8.46 -16.07 10.04
CA PRO A 85 -9.06 -16.69 8.88
C PRO A 85 -8.38 -16.19 7.60
N GLY A 86 -7.92 -17.11 6.75
CA GLY A 86 -7.52 -16.79 5.38
C GLY A 86 -8.73 -16.24 4.61
N LEU A 87 -8.70 -14.95 4.31
CA LEU A 87 -9.69 -14.32 3.43
C LEU A 87 -9.44 -14.78 1.99
N VAL A 88 -10.29 -15.71 1.53
CA VAL A 88 -10.58 -15.89 0.12
C VAL A 88 -11.28 -14.62 -0.36
N GLU A 89 -10.66 -13.93 -1.32
CA GLU A 89 -11.13 -12.66 -1.85
C GLU A 89 -12.36 -12.88 -2.75
N GLY A 90 -13.55 -12.76 -2.15
CA GLY A 90 -14.82 -12.65 -2.88
C GLY A 90 -15.94 -13.53 -2.37
N THR A 91 -16.70 -13.06 -1.37
CA THR A 91 -18.12 -13.42 -1.16
C THR A 91 -18.77 -12.41 -0.21
N GLU A 92 -19.99 -12.00 -0.54
CA GLU A 92 -20.85 -11.11 0.24
C GLU A 92 -21.33 -11.78 1.55
N PRO A 93 -21.69 -11.02 2.60
CA PRO A 93 -22.06 -11.58 3.90
C PRO A 93 -23.47 -12.17 3.86
N GLY A 94 -23.61 -13.49 4.04
CA GLY A 94 -24.93 -14.13 4.15
C GLY A 94 -25.00 -15.67 4.21
N ALA A 95 -23.90 -16.43 4.24
CA ALA A 95 -23.96 -17.89 4.33
C ALA A 95 -23.05 -18.41 5.45
N GLY A 96 -23.63 -19.12 6.42
CA GLY A 96 -22.88 -19.87 7.43
C GLY A 96 -22.11 -21.02 6.79
N GLN A 97 -20.85 -21.19 7.16
CA GLN A 97 -20.09 -22.40 6.84
C GLN A 97 -19.67 -23.08 8.14
N ASP A 98 -20.28 -24.24 8.38
CA ASP A 98 -19.74 -25.28 9.23
C ASP A 98 -18.45 -25.83 8.58
N SER A 99 -17.46 -26.15 9.42
CA SER A 99 -16.15 -26.75 9.12
C SER A 99 -15.10 -25.83 8.46
N ALA A 100 -14.48 -24.96 9.27
CA ALA A 100 -13.20 -24.34 8.93
C ALA A 100 -12.03 -25.28 9.30
N MET A 101 -11.19 -25.59 8.32
CA MET A 101 -9.93 -26.31 8.53
C MET A 101 -8.89 -25.32 9.10
N PHE A 102 -8.33 -25.63 10.27
CA PHE A 102 -7.40 -24.78 11.00
C PHE A 102 -6.02 -24.81 10.34
N VAL A 103 -5.45 -23.64 10.02
CA VAL A 103 -4.05 -23.52 9.56
C VAL A 103 -3.29 -22.64 10.53
N HIS A 104 -2.24 -23.21 11.11
CA HIS A 104 -1.38 -22.60 12.12
C HIS A 104 -0.46 -21.52 11.54
N ALA A 105 0.02 -20.59 12.37
CA ALA A 105 1.23 -19.83 12.07
C ALA A 105 2.41 -20.80 12.12
N GLN A 106 2.76 -21.35 10.96
CA GLN A 106 3.81 -22.34 10.83
C GLN A 106 5.16 -21.70 10.56
N SER A 107 6.20 -22.36 11.06
CA SER A 107 7.59 -22.12 10.67
C SER A 107 7.72 -22.26 9.16
N PHE A 108 8.62 -21.49 8.56
CA PHE A 108 8.92 -21.50 7.13
C PHE A 108 9.07 -22.94 6.54
N GLU A 109 9.58 -23.90 7.32
CA GLU A 109 9.79 -25.29 6.89
C GLU A 109 8.49 -25.98 6.46
N ASP A 110 7.36 -25.66 7.09
CA ASP A 110 6.06 -26.27 6.73
C ASP A 110 5.50 -25.66 5.44
N LEU A 111 5.86 -24.42 5.11
CA LEU A 111 5.39 -23.70 3.91
C LEU A 111 6.15 -24.09 2.64
N THR A 112 7.36 -24.66 2.76
CA THR A 112 8.11 -25.21 1.62
C THR A 112 7.86 -26.68 1.36
N ALA A 113 7.37 -27.43 2.36
CA ALA A 113 7.09 -28.85 2.23
C ALA A 113 5.97 -29.17 1.21
N GLU A 114 5.03 -28.24 0.99
CA GLU A 114 3.97 -28.40 -0.02
C GLU A 114 4.47 -28.23 -1.47
N GLY A 115 5.69 -27.74 -1.68
CA GLY A 115 6.29 -27.53 -3.00
C GLY A 115 7.15 -28.69 -3.52
N GLU A 116 7.50 -29.66 -2.69
CA GLU A 116 8.50 -30.70 -3.01
C GLU A 116 7.90 -32.05 -3.46
N GLN A 117 6.58 -32.22 -3.47
CA GLN A 117 5.93 -33.47 -3.89
C GLN A 117 5.73 -33.63 -5.43
N GLY A 118 6.54 -32.96 -6.25
CA GLY A 118 6.35 -32.90 -7.70
C GLY A 118 7.56 -33.24 -8.57
N GLN A 119 8.61 -33.87 -8.01
CA GLN A 119 9.79 -34.28 -8.79
C GLN A 119 10.19 -35.72 -8.47
N GLU A 120 9.53 -36.67 -9.14
CA GLU A 120 10.08 -38.01 -9.31
C GLU A 120 11.18 -37.99 -10.37
N GLN A 121 12.40 -38.25 -9.91
CA GLN A 121 13.44 -39.11 -10.49
C GLN A 121 13.47 -39.27 -12.03
N GLU A 122 14.48 -38.68 -12.67
CA GLU A 122 15.21 -39.32 -13.76
C GLU A 122 16.69 -39.36 -13.37
N GLU A 123 17.17 -40.57 -13.09
CA GLU A 123 18.59 -40.89 -12.96
C GLU A 123 19.25 -40.89 -14.35
N VAL A 124 20.38 -40.19 -14.49
CA VAL A 124 21.36 -40.47 -15.54
C VAL A 124 22.73 -40.54 -14.88
N GLN A 125 23.37 -41.70 -15.04
CA GLN A 125 24.71 -42.05 -14.59
C GLN A 125 25.80 -41.56 -15.55
N GLU A 126 26.96 -41.24 -14.95
CA GLU A 126 28.34 -41.25 -15.49
C GLU A 126 28.70 -40.19 -16.56
N GLU A 127 29.88 -39.56 -16.58
CA GLU A 127 31.23 -40.03 -16.26
C GLU A 127 32.12 -38.96 -15.59
N GLU A 128 33.07 -39.43 -14.78
CA GLU A 128 34.22 -38.69 -14.27
C GLU A 128 35.29 -38.50 -15.37
N GLU A 129 35.77 -37.28 -15.57
CA GLU A 129 37.16 -37.05 -15.97
C GLU A 129 37.72 -35.90 -15.12
N GLY A 130 38.78 -36.21 -14.37
CA GLY A 130 39.53 -35.23 -13.60
C GLY A 130 40.58 -34.55 -14.47
N GLU A 131 40.87 -33.30 -14.16
CA GLU A 131 42.23 -32.78 -14.31
C GLU A 131 42.46 -31.60 -13.34
N SER A 132 43.60 -31.72 -12.67
CA SER A 132 44.23 -30.75 -11.79
C SER A 132 44.73 -29.55 -12.61
N GLU A 133 44.63 -28.31 -12.12
CA GLU A 133 45.79 -27.41 -12.04
C GLU A 133 45.55 -26.10 -11.26
N ARG A 134 46.68 -25.55 -10.82
CA ARG A 134 46.93 -24.65 -9.69
C ARG A 134 46.62 -23.18 -9.95
N ALA A 135 46.41 -22.46 -8.85
CA ALA A 135 46.57 -21.02 -8.72
C ALA A 135 47.97 -20.53 -9.14
N PRO A 136 48.12 -19.21 -9.33
CA PRO A 136 49.06 -18.53 -8.44
C PRO A 136 48.51 -17.24 -7.81
N GLU A 137 48.89 -17.04 -6.55
CA GLU A 137 49.03 -15.75 -5.88
C GLU A 137 50.12 -14.90 -6.52
N PHE A 138 49.90 -13.59 -6.55
CA PHE A 138 50.86 -12.48 -6.46
C PHE A 138 49.99 -11.28 -6.03
N GLY A 139 50.30 -10.41 -5.07
CA GLY A 139 51.52 -10.01 -4.39
C GLY A 139 51.34 -8.49 -4.14
N GLU A 140 51.40 -8.06 -2.87
CA GLU A 140 51.28 -6.66 -2.44
C GLU A 140 52.40 -5.75 -2.98
N LEU A 141 52.11 -4.43 -2.97
CA LEU A 141 52.95 -3.21 -2.88
C LEU A 141 52.20 -2.13 -3.73
N GLY A 142 51.69 -1.02 -3.22
CA GLY A 142 52.29 -0.09 -2.27
C GLY A 142 53.00 1.01 -3.05
N ASP A 143 52.32 2.12 -3.39
CA ASP A 143 52.93 3.44 -3.26
C ASP A 143 51.91 4.59 -3.28
N SER A 144 52.23 5.55 -2.45
CA SER A 144 51.54 6.80 -2.13
C SER A 144 52.12 7.94 -2.95
N GLU A 145 51.29 8.76 -3.58
CA GLU A 145 51.68 10.11 -4.01
C GLU A 145 50.61 11.12 -3.60
N GLU A 146 51.04 12.02 -2.71
CA GLU A 146 50.37 13.26 -2.35
C GLU A 146 50.35 14.21 -3.55
N THR A 147 49.23 14.92 -3.76
CA THR A 147 49.25 16.13 -4.58
C THR A 147 48.34 17.18 -3.98
N GLN A 148 48.90 18.37 -3.85
CA GLN A 148 48.43 19.54 -3.12
C GLN A 148 47.20 20.21 -3.76
N GLU A 149 46.32 20.73 -2.91
CA GLU A 149 45.21 21.62 -3.22
C GLU A 149 45.69 22.99 -3.73
N PRO A 150 44.85 23.69 -4.51
CA PRO A 150 44.73 25.13 -4.40
C PRO A 150 43.33 25.52 -3.93
N GLU A 151 43.28 26.13 -2.76
CA GLU A 151 42.13 26.84 -2.20
C GLU A 151 41.71 28.03 -3.08
N GLY A 152 40.40 28.30 -3.09
CA GLY A 152 39.86 29.62 -3.40
C GLY A 152 38.96 29.69 -4.62
N LYS A 153 37.71 29.20 -4.50
CA LYS A 153 36.52 29.65 -5.26
C LYS A 153 35.18 29.02 -4.82
N GLU A 154 35.03 28.59 -3.58
CA GLU A 154 33.81 27.84 -3.18
C GLU A 154 32.70 28.67 -2.51
N GLU A 155 32.91 29.96 -2.21
CA GLU A 155 31.91 30.74 -1.46
C GLU A 155 30.82 31.42 -2.33
N GLN A 156 30.89 31.34 -3.66
CA GLN A 156 29.86 31.92 -4.55
C GLN A 156 28.99 30.88 -5.29
N GLU A 157 29.43 29.62 -5.38
CA GLU A 157 28.64 28.53 -5.98
C GLU A 157 27.72 27.81 -4.97
N GLN A 158 27.89 28.06 -3.66
CA GLN A 158 27.04 27.52 -2.61
C GLN A 158 25.75 28.33 -2.41
N GLU A 159 25.79 29.66 -2.51
CA GLU A 159 24.57 30.51 -2.38
C GLU A 159 23.63 30.39 -3.59
N GLU A 160 24.14 30.11 -4.80
CA GLU A 160 23.30 29.85 -5.98
C GLU A 160 22.64 28.45 -5.91
N ARG A 161 23.34 27.44 -5.36
CA ARG A 161 22.80 26.08 -5.16
C ARG A 161 21.82 25.96 -3.98
N GLU A 162 21.90 26.85 -3.01
CA GLU A 162 20.92 26.92 -1.91
C GLU A 162 19.64 27.64 -2.35
N ASN A 163 19.73 28.68 -3.19
CA ASN A 163 18.55 29.32 -3.77
C ASN A 163 17.83 28.43 -4.81
N GLU A 164 18.54 27.60 -5.58
CA GLU A 164 17.91 26.62 -6.49
C GLU A 164 17.20 25.49 -5.73
N LYS A 165 17.67 25.11 -4.54
CA LYS A 165 16.99 24.11 -3.67
C LYS A 165 15.74 24.66 -2.99
N GLU A 166 15.70 25.96 -2.67
CA GLU A 166 14.49 26.59 -2.11
C GLU A 166 13.40 26.84 -3.17
N GLU A 167 13.75 26.98 -4.46
CA GLU A 167 12.78 27.04 -5.56
C GLU A 167 12.25 25.66 -5.98
N GLU A 168 13.08 24.59 -5.93
CA GLU A 168 12.62 23.23 -6.23
C GLU A 168 11.69 22.66 -5.14
N ASP A 169 11.92 22.95 -3.86
CA ASP A 169 11.02 22.55 -2.75
C ASP A 169 9.69 23.32 -2.72
N GLN A 170 9.57 24.42 -3.47
CA GLN A 170 8.31 25.14 -3.70
C GLN A 170 7.56 24.71 -4.98
N SER A 171 8.15 23.81 -5.77
CA SER A 171 7.48 23.16 -6.92
C SER A 171 6.72 21.89 -6.55
N GLY A 172 6.77 21.49 -5.27
CA GLY A 172 6.16 20.27 -4.75
C GLY A 172 4.62 20.30 -4.81
N SER A 173 4.06 19.93 -5.98
CA SER A 173 2.66 19.52 -6.23
C SER A 173 1.62 20.14 -5.29
N GLY A 174 1.75 21.44 -5.04
CA GLY A 174 0.74 22.23 -4.37
C GLY A 174 -0.45 22.29 -5.30
N ARG A 175 -1.65 22.18 -4.75
CA ARG A 175 -2.90 22.37 -5.46
C ARG A 175 -2.88 23.74 -6.17
N ALA A 176 -2.37 23.77 -7.40
CA ALA A 176 -2.26 24.99 -8.18
C ALA A 176 -3.67 25.54 -8.33
N LYS A 177 -3.92 26.72 -7.76
CA LYS A 177 -5.27 27.26 -7.52
C LYS A 177 -6.08 27.49 -8.80
N GLU A 178 -5.49 27.32 -9.98
CA GLU A 178 -6.09 27.64 -11.27
C GLU A 178 -5.97 26.53 -12.33
N GLU A 179 -5.59 25.31 -11.97
CA GLU A 179 -5.62 24.20 -12.93
C GLU A 179 -7.05 23.67 -13.13
N ASP A 180 -7.55 23.74 -14.36
CA ASP A 180 -8.84 23.19 -14.79
C ASP A 180 -8.70 22.19 -15.95
N VAL A 181 -9.82 21.63 -16.42
CA VAL A 181 -9.84 20.67 -17.53
C VAL A 181 -9.29 21.27 -18.83
N ASN A 182 -9.27 22.59 -19.02
CA ASN A 182 -8.75 23.21 -20.23
C ASN A 182 -7.22 23.39 -20.19
N SER A 183 -6.64 23.40 -19.00
CA SER A 183 -5.19 23.51 -18.85
C SER A 183 -4.45 22.23 -19.30
N GLU A 184 -3.38 22.42 -20.07
CA GLU A 184 -2.54 21.29 -20.50
C GLU A 184 -1.79 20.66 -19.33
N ALA A 185 -1.39 21.46 -18.34
CA ALA A 185 -0.74 20.98 -17.11
C ALA A 185 -1.63 19.96 -16.39
N TRP A 186 -2.91 20.29 -16.18
CA TRP A 186 -3.84 19.37 -15.56
C TRP A 186 -3.98 18.06 -16.35
N ARG A 187 -4.09 18.15 -17.68
CA ARG A 187 -4.22 16.95 -18.55
C ARG A 187 -2.96 16.09 -18.61
N ARG A 188 -1.78 16.64 -18.27
CA ARG A 188 -0.51 15.90 -18.26
C ARG A 188 -0.36 15.00 -17.04
N HIS A 189 -1.07 15.29 -15.94
CA HIS A 189 -1.06 14.45 -14.75
C HIS A 189 -1.39 13.00 -15.11
N ARG A 190 -0.58 12.07 -14.60
CA ARG A 190 -0.68 10.64 -14.92
C ARG A 190 -1.93 9.99 -14.31
N LYS A 191 -2.40 10.54 -13.18
CA LYS A 191 -3.51 10.00 -12.39
C LYS A 191 -4.31 11.11 -11.72
N HIS A 192 -5.64 11.09 -11.86
CA HIS A 192 -6.56 11.95 -11.13
C HIS A 192 -7.42 11.12 -10.18
N VAL A 193 -7.80 11.73 -9.05
CA VAL A 193 -8.75 11.15 -8.11
C VAL A 193 -9.79 12.20 -7.76
N PHE A 194 -11.06 11.78 -7.78
CA PHE A 194 -12.23 12.59 -7.48
C PHE A 194 -13.09 11.91 -6.42
N VAL A 195 -13.63 12.70 -5.50
CA VAL A 195 -14.65 12.27 -4.54
C VAL A 195 -15.84 13.20 -4.68
N LEU A 196 -17.02 12.61 -4.76
CA LEU A 196 -18.28 13.33 -4.89
C LEU A 196 -19.40 12.60 -4.15
N SER A 197 -20.44 13.34 -3.74
CA SER A 197 -21.62 12.72 -3.13
C SER A 197 -22.53 12.09 -4.19
N GLU A 198 -23.46 11.23 -3.77
CA GLU A 198 -24.51 10.70 -4.65
C GLU A 198 -25.41 11.79 -5.26
N ALA A 199 -25.44 13.00 -4.67
CA ALA A 199 -26.09 14.18 -5.25
C ALA A 199 -25.24 14.89 -6.32
N GLY A 200 -24.05 14.38 -6.65
CA GLY A 200 -23.11 14.97 -7.60
C GLY A 200 -22.35 16.17 -7.08
N LYS A 201 -22.34 16.40 -5.76
CA LYS A 201 -21.57 17.50 -5.17
C LYS A 201 -20.10 17.11 -5.07
N PRO A 202 -19.18 17.92 -5.62
CA PRO A 202 -17.74 17.76 -5.41
C PRO A 202 -17.35 17.77 -3.93
N ILE A 203 -16.49 16.84 -3.52
CA ILE A 203 -15.95 16.74 -2.15
C ILE A 203 -14.43 16.87 -2.15
N TYR A 204 -13.75 16.24 -3.11
CA TYR A 204 -12.29 16.30 -3.20
C TYR A 204 -11.83 16.12 -4.66
N SER A 205 -10.77 16.81 -5.05
CA SER A 205 -10.02 16.56 -6.28
C SER A 205 -8.52 16.64 -6.04
N ARG A 206 -7.76 15.63 -6.49
CA ARG A 206 -6.29 15.58 -6.34
C ARG A 206 -5.59 16.78 -7.00
N TYR A 207 -6.07 17.20 -8.16
CA TYR A 207 -5.54 18.32 -8.93
C TYR A 207 -6.67 19.25 -9.36
N GLY A 208 -6.44 20.57 -9.30
CA GLY A 208 -7.45 21.59 -9.52
C GLY A 208 -8.39 21.82 -8.33
N THR A 209 -9.36 22.72 -8.50
CA THR A 209 -10.37 23.03 -7.47
C THR A 209 -11.66 22.24 -7.69
N GLU A 210 -12.37 21.90 -6.60
CA GLU A 210 -13.66 21.21 -6.71
C GLU A 210 -14.68 22.04 -7.50
N GLU A 211 -14.62 23.37 -7.37
CA GLU A 211 -15.48 24.31 -8.09
C GLU A 211 -15.23 24.24 -9.61
N ALA A 212 -13.97 24.32 -10.04
CA ALA A 212 -13.60 24.29 -11.46
C ALA A 212 -13.97 22.95 -12.12
N LEU A 213 -13.92 21.86 -11.36
CA LEU A 213 -14.14 20.50 -11.86
C LEU A 213 -15.57 19.99 -11.63
N SER A 214 -16.46 20.83 -11.10
CA SER A 214 -17.85 20.50 -10.76
C SER A 214 -18.65 19.96 -11.96
N SER A 215 -18.49 20.56 -13.14
CA SER A 215 -19.15 20.09 -14.36
C SER A 215 -18.71 18.68 -14.76
N THR A 216 -17.41 18.38 -14.62
CA THR A 216 -16.82 17.07 -14.92
C THR A 216 -17.31 16.00 -13.95
N MET A 217 -17.34 16.33 -12.66
CA MET A 217 -17.90 15.45 -11.63
C MET A 217 -19.41 15.21 -11.83
N GLY A 218 -20.15 16.22 -12.29
CA GLY A 218 -21.55 16.07 -12.69
C GLY A 218 -21.75 15.06 -13.82
N VAL A 219 -20.87 15.07 -14.83
CA VAL A 219 -20.87 14.07 -15.91
C VAL A 219 -20.57 12.67 -15.35
N MET A 220 -19.58 12.54 -14.46
CA MET A 220 -19.26 11.26 -13.80
C MET A 220 -20.47 10.69 -13.04
N MET A 221 -21.20 11.51 -12.28
CA MET A 221 -22.43 11.04 -11.63
C MET A 221 -23.55 10.71 -12.61
N ALA A 222 -23.67 11.45 -13.71
CA ALA A 222 -24.67 11.14 -14.72
C ALA A 222 -24.42 9.74 -15.33
N LEU A 223 -23.16 9.38 -15.58
CA LEU A 223 -22.77 8.04 -16.04
C LEU A 223 -23.12 6.96 -15.01
N VAL A 224 -22.79 7.18 -13.74
CA VAL A 224 -23.15 6.26 -12.64
C VAL A 224 -24.67 6.06 -12.58
N SER A 225 -25.42 7.16 -12.58
CA SER A 225 -26.89 7.15 -12.48
C SER A 225 -27.56 6.48 -13.69
N PHE A 226 -27.00 6.68 -14.90
CA PHE A 226 -27.50 6.06 -16.12
C PHE A 226 -27.40 4.53 -16.06
N VAL A 227 -26.25 4.00 -15.64
CA VAL A 227 -26.03 2.55 -15.51
C VAL A 227 -26.88 1.95 -14.37
N GLU A 228 -27.06 2.70 -13.28
CA GLU A 228 -27.91 2.28 -12.16
C GLU A 228 -29.39 2.19 -12.51
N ALA A 229 -29.88 3.02 -13.44
CA ALA A 229 -31.26 2.92 -13.94
C ALA A 229 -31.55 1.55 -14.56
N GLU A 230 -30.52 0.86 -15.07
CA GLU A 230 -30.59 -0.50 -15.61
C GLU A 230 -30.32 -1.57 -14.54
N LYS A 231 -30.34 -1.22 -13.25
CA LYS A 231 -30.00 -2.09 -12.10
C LYS A 231 -28.59 -2.69 -12.20
N ASN A 232 -27.66 -1.95 -12.79
CA ASN A 232 -26.27 -2.35 -12.94
C ASN A 232 -25.34 -1.35 -12.24
N ILE A 233 -24.06 -1.69 -12.08
CA ILE A 233 -23.07 -0.85 -11.41
C ILE A 233 -21.89 -0.64 -12.35
N ILE A 234 -21.59 0.61 -12.66
CA ILE A 234 -20.40 0.96 -13.41
C ILE A 234 -19.16 0.68 -12.55
N ARG A 235 -18.26 -0.16 -13.05
CA ARG A 235 -16.98 -0.49 -12.39
C ARG A 235 -15.82 0.28 -13.00
N SER A 236 -15.74 0.25 -14.33
CA SER A 236 -14.65 0.89 -15.05
C SER A 236 -15.01 1.22 -16.50
N ILE A 237 -14.32 2.20 -17.06
CA ILE A 237 -14.35 2.59 -18.48
C ILE A 237 -12.91 2.57 -18.99
N HIS A 238 -12.71 1.98 -20.18
CA HIS A 238 -11.41 1.89 -20.83
C HIS A 238 -11.48 2.61 -22.17
N ALA A 239 -10.65 3.64 -22.36
CA ALA A 239 -10.61 4.43 -23.59
C ALA A 239 -9.22 5.05 -23.79
N ASP A 240 -8.66 4.95 -25.00
CA ASP A 240 -7.44 5.66 -25.42
C ASP A 240 -6.25 5.59 -24.44
N GLY A 241 -6.03 4.41 -23.85
CA GLY A 241 -4.95 4.20 -22.86
C GLY A 241 -5.25 4.70 -21.45
N TYR A 242 -6.41 5.30 -21.23
CA TYR A 242 -6.93 5.68 -19.91
C TYR A 242 -7.83 4.59 -19.34
N LYS A 243 -7.76 4.44 -18.01
CA LYS A 243 -8.68 3.66 -17.20
C LYS A 243 -9.39 4.60 -16.24
N VAL A 244 -10.72 4.63 -16.31
CA VAL A 244 -11.57 5.31 -15.34
C VAL A 244 -12.19 4.25 -14.46
N VAL A 245 -11.92 4.25 -13.17
CA VAL A 245 -12.44 3.27 -12.21
C VAL A 245 -13.38 3.99 -11.24
N PHE A 246 -14.56 3.40 -11.03
CA PHE A 246 -15.59 3.92 -10.15
C PHE A 246 -15.71 3.03 -8.92
N LEU A 247 -15.69 3.65 -7.74
CA LEU A 247 -15.95 3.00 -6.46
C LEU A 247 -17.15 3.67 -5.80
N ARG A 248 -18.27 2.95 -5.74
CA ARG A 248 -19.46 3.39 -5.01
C ARG A 248 -19.42 2.91 -3.56
N LYS A 249 -19.48 3.86 -2.62
CA LYS A 249 -19.59 3.64 -1.18
C LYS A 249 -20.59 4.65 -0.62
N SER A 250 -21.88 4.37 -0.79
CA SER A 250 -22.96 5.27 -0.38
C SER A 250 -22.71 5.83 1.04
N PRO A 251 -22.82 7.15 1.24
CA PRO A 251 -23.35 8.17 0.31
C PRO A 251 -22.33 8.80 -0.66
N LEU A 252 -21.16 8.18 -0.82
CA LEU A 252 -20.05 8.68 -1.63
C LEU A 252 -19.82 7.86 -2.91
N VAL A 253 -19.37 8.56 -3.93
CA VAL A 253 -18.79 7.98 -5.15
C VAL A 253 -17.36 8.49 -5.25
N LEU A 254 -16.44 7.58 -5.56
CA LEU A 254 -15.04 7.88 -5.78
C LEU A 254 -14.67 7.46 -7.20
N VAL A 255 -13.90 8.28 -7.89
CA VAL A 255 -13.50 8.04 -9.28
C VAL A 255 -12.00 8.23 -9.42
N GLY A 256 -11.31 7.22 -9.92
CA GLY A 256 -9.89 7.27 -10.27
C GLY A 256 -9.73 7.24 -11.78
N VAL A 257 -8.98 8.19 -12.34
CA VAL A 257 -8.62 8.22 -13.76
C VAL A 257 -7.12 8.05 -13.87
N SER A 258 -6.64 7.00 -14.53
CA SER A 258 -5.21 6.72 -14.63
C SER A 258 -4.80 6.39 -16.06
N ARG A 259 -3.64 6.92 -16.47
CA ARG A 259 -2.91 6.55 -17.68
C ARG A 259 -1.79 5.54 -17.39
N CYS A 260 -1.58 5.19 -16.12
CA CYS A 260 -0.52 4.30 -15.69
C CYS A 260 -0.84 2.83 -16.01
N ARG A 261 0.15 1.95 -15.85
CA ARG A 261 0.02 0.50 -16.06
C ARG A 261 -0.79 -0.23 -14.96
N GLN A 262 -1.32 0.52 -14.00
CA GLN A 262 -2.10 0.02 -12.86
C GLN A 262 -3.33 -0.76 -13.30
N SER A 263 -3.61 -1.86 -12.62
CA SER A 263 -4.84 -2.63 -12.79
C SER A 263 -6.05 -1.93 -12.18
N GLU A 264 -7.25 -2.33 -12.61
CA GLU A 264 -8.51 -1.85 -12.01
C GLU A 264 -8.59 -2.16 -10.52
N ARG A 265 -8.04 -3.31 -10.08
CA ARG A 265 -7.99 -3.71 -8.68
C ARG A 265 -7.09 -2.78 -7.85
N GLU A 266 -5.92 -2.42 -8.38
CA GLU A 266 -5.02 -1.49 -7.71
C GLU A 266 -5.66 -0.12 -7.57
N LEU A 267 -6.24 0.42 -8.64
CA LEU A 267 -6.97 1.70 -8.59
C LEU A 267 -8.15 1.63 -7.62
N THR A 268 -8.92 0.55 -7.62
CA THR A 268 -10.02 0.35 -6.67
C THR A 268 -9.53 0.37 -5.22
N ARG A 269 -8.37 -0.23 -4.95
CA ARG A 269 -7.76 -0.22 -3.63
C ARG A 269 -7.27 1.17 -3.23
N GLU A 270 -6.67 1.94 -4.15
CA GLU A 270 -6.32 3.34 -3.89
C GLU A 270 -7.56 4.15 -3.51
N LEU A 271 -8.65 4.00 -4.27
CA LEU A 271 -9.93 4.65 -3.94
C LEU A 271 -10.46 4.20 -2.58
N LEU A 272 -10.28 2.93 -2.19
CA LEU A 272 -10.63 2.47 -0.84
C LEU A 272 -9.79 3.15 0.25
N TYR A 273 -8.49 3.41 0.03
CA TYR A 273 -7.68 4.19 0.96
C TYR A 273 -8.22 5.61 1.14
N ILE A 274 -8.62 6.27 0.04
CA ILE A 274 -9.21 7.62 0.11
C ILE A 274 -10.55 7.60 0.83
N TYR A 275 -11.39 6.62 0.56
CA TYR A 275 -12.64 6.43 1.31
C TYR A 275 -12.37 6.25 2.80
N TYR A 276 -11.41 5.38 3.17
CA TYR A 276 -11.09 5.14 4.56
C TYR A 276 -10.41 6.35 5.24
N GLN A 277 -9.67 7.18 4.51
CA GLN A 277 -9.16 8.46 5.03
C GLN A 277 -10.28 9.44 5.41
N ILE A 278 -11.38 9.46 4.63
CA ILE A 278 -12.57 10.25 4.98
C ILE A 278 -13.27 9.64 6.21
N ILE A 279 -13.43 8.32 6.24
CA ILE A 279 -14.04 7.63 7.38
C ILE A 279 -13.21 7.79 8.65
N SER A 280 -11.88 7.83 8.59
CA SER A 280 -11.03 8.04 9.77
C SER A 280 -11.26 9.39 10.45
N LEU A 281 -11.75 10.39 9.69
CA LEU A 281 -12.03 11.74 10.18
C LEU A 281 -13.48 11.91 10.69
N LEU A 282 -14.46 11.22 10.10
CA LEU A 282 -15.88 11.43 10.41
C LEU A 282 -16.60 10.20 11.01
N THR A 283 -16.12 8.97 10.84
CA THR A 283 -16.89 7.71 11.00
C THR A 283 -17.99 7.52 9.96
N LEU A 284 -18.32 6.26 9.70
CA LEU A 284 -19.44 5.86 8.84
C LEU A 284 -20.79 6.28 9.43
N THR A 285 -20.94 6.24 10.76
CA THR A 285 -22.18 6.60 11.44
C THR A 285 -22.51 8.08 11.23
N GLN A 286 -21.55 8.98 11.43
CA GLN A 286 -21.79 10.41 11.19
C GLN A 286 -22.03 10.68 9.70
N LEU A 287 -21.25 10.07 8.81
CA LEU A 287 -21.42 10.22 7.37
C LEU A 287 -22.84 9.84 6.93
N ASN A 288 -23.32 8.67 7.35
CA ASN A 288 -24.68 8.21 7.03
C ASN A 288 -25.74 9.11 7.65
N HIS A 289 -25.60 9.48 8.93
CA HIS A 289 -26.55 10.36 9.60
C HIS A 289 -26.68 11.72 8.89
N ILE A 290 -25.57 12.33 8.47
CA ILE A 290 -25.57 13.59 7.74
C ILE A 290 -26.38 13.49 6.45
N PHE A 291 -26.12 12.48 5.63
CA PHE A 291 -26.77 12.33 4.32
C PHE A 291 -28.20 11.81 4.41
N GLN A 292 -28.57 11.07 5.45
CA GLN A 292 -29.96 10.70 5.75
C GLN A 292 -30.82 11.93 6.07
N HIS A 293 -30.28 12.88 6.84
CA HIS A 293 -31.01 14.11 7.21
C HIS A 293 -30.90 15.22 6.16
N LYS A 294 -29.76 15.31 5.47
CA LYS A 294 -29.44 16.35 4.49
C LYS A 294 -28.68 15.74 3.30
N GLN A 295 -29.43 15.16 2.35
CA GLN A 295 -28.85 14.54 1.14
C GLN A 295 -27.96 15.52 0.34
N ASN A 296 -28.29 16.81 0.36
CA ASN A 296 -27.54 17.86 -0.33
C ASN A 296 -26.53 18.58 0.59
N TYR A 297 -26.06 17.95 1.67
CA TYR A 297 -25.02 18.54 2.52
C TYR A 297 -23.69 18.70 1.76
N ASP A 298 -22.95 19.76 2.06
CA ASP A 298 -21.61 20.00 1.51
C ASP A 298 -20.57 19.44 2.49
N LEU A 299 -20.07 18.22 2.21
CA LEU A 299 -19.17 17.50 3.12
C LEU A 299 -17.82 18.20 3.31
N ARG A 300 -17.40 19.06 2.36
CA ARG A 300 -16.15 19.82 2.43
C ARG A 300 -16.07 20.65 3.70
N ARG A 301 -17.22 21.12 4.20
CA ARG A 301 -17.30 21.89 5.45
C ARG A 301 -16.81 21.13 6.68
N LEU A 302 -16.89 19.79 6.68
CA LEU A 302 -16.43 18.95 7.78
C LEU A 302 -15.00 18.43 7.57
N LEU A 303 -14.55 18.40 6.31
CA LEU A 303 -13.20 17.96 5.94
C LEU A 303 -12.22 19.14 5.79
N ALA A 304 -12.70 20.37 5.92
CA ALA A 304 -11.89 21.58 5.78
C ALA A 304 -10.70 21.55 6.75
N GLY A 305 -9.50 21.77 6.21
CA GLY A 305 -8.24 21.73 6.95
C GLY A 305 -7.59 20.34 7.05
N SER A 306 -8.22 19.28 6.53
CA SER A 306 -7.69 17.91 6.52
C SER A 306 -7.29 17.40 5.12
N GLU A 307 -7.35 18.27 4.11
CA GLU A 307 -7.05 17.95 2.71
C GLU A 307 -5.62 17.41 2.54
N HIS A 308 -4.67 18.01 3.26
CA HIS A 308 -3.26 17.63 3.29
C HIS A 308 -3.04 16.15 3.67
N LEU A 309 -3.92 15.56 4.50
CA LEU A 309 -3.86 14.13 4.82
C LEU A 309 -4.15 13.28 3.59
N THR A 310 -5.16 13.66 2.81
CA THR A 310 -5.53 12.93 1.58
C THR A 310 -4.47 13.14 0.50
N ASP A 311 -3.95 14.36 0.37
CA ASP A 311 -2.88 14.68 -0.58
C ASP A 311 -1.60 13.89 -0.27
N ASN A 312 -1.20 13.81 1.00
CA ASN A 312 -0.04 13.01 1.40
C ASN A 312 -0.28 11.51 1.21
N LEU A 313 -1.48 11.00 1.52
CA LEU A 313 -1.82 9.60 1.28
C LEU A 313 -1.74 9.23 -0.21
N LEU A 314 -2.17 10.11 -1.11
CA LEU A 314 -2.04 9.90 -2.55
C LEU A 314 -0.60 9.88 -3.02
N ARG A 315 0.27 10.74 -2.46
CA ARG A 315 1.72 10.68 -2.71
C ARG A 315 2.32 9.38 -2.22
N LEU A 316 1.94 8.91 -1.03
CA LEU A 316 2.37 7.61 -0.50
C LEU A 316 1.89 6.44 -1.36
N LEU A 317 0.66 6.46 -1.88
CA LEU A 317 0.14 5.43 -2.78
C LEU A 317 0.95 5.30 -4.09
N ASP A 318 1.63 6.37 -4.51
CA ASP A 318 2.46 6.38 -5.72
C ASP A 318 3.86 5.81 -5.49
N ARG A 319 4.39 5.86 -4.24
CA ARG A 319 5.81 5.56 -3.94
C ARG A 319 6.04 4.41 -2.98
N ASP A 320 5.15 4.19 -2.01
CA ASP A 320 5.37 3.24 -0.92
C ASP A 320 4.90 1.82 -1.29
N PRO A 321 5.81 0.83 -1.35
CA PRO A 321 5.46 -0.57 -1.61
C PRO A 321 4.48 -1.15 -0.58
N GLY A 322 4.47 -0.64 0.64
CA GLY A 322 3.59 -1.08 1.71
C GLY A 322 2.12 -0.91 1.41
N LEU A 323 1.74 0.21 0.78
CA LEU A 323 0.36 0.43 0.37
C LEU A 323 -0.01 -0.45 -0.83
N LEU A 324 0.94 -0.72 -1.75
CA LEU A 324 0.78 -1.69 -2.83
C LEU A 324 0.68 -3.14 -2.33
N LEU A 325 1.28 -3.45 -1.19
CA LEU A 325 1.32 -4.82 -0.65
C LEU A 325 0.30 -5.03 0.48
N SER A 326 -0.38 -3.97 0.92
CA SER A 326 -1.20 -3.95 2.13
C SER A 326 -0.43 -4.49 3.34
N ALA A 327 0.81 -4.03 3.52
CA ALA A 327 1.74 -4.48 4.53
C ALA A 327 2.58 -3.32 5.07
N VAL A 328 3.14 -3.48 6.28
CA VAL A 328 3.87 -2.41 6.98
C VAL A 328 5.35 -2.77 7.15
N THR A 329 6.25 -1.79 7.14
CA THR A 329 7.66 -2.02 7.50
C THR A 329 7.91 -1.92 9.01
N CYS A 330 8.91 -2.65 9.48
CA CYS A 330 9.42 -2.50 10.84
C CYS A 330 10.80 -1.85 10.86
N LEU A 331 11.10 -1.17 11.96
CA LEU A 331 12.46 -0.73 12.24
C LEU A 331 13.33 -1.98 12.47
N PRO A 332 14.41 -2.17 11.69
CA PRO A 332 15.35 -3.27 11.93
C PRO A 332 15.95 -3.15 13.33
N LEU A 333 15.65 -4.13 14.19
CA LEU A 333 16.03 -4.09 15.60
C LEU A 333 16.21 -5.50 16.13
N ALA A 334 17.26 -5.75 16.90
CA ALA A 334 17.48 -7.05 17.56
C ALA A 334 16.27 -7.45 18.41
N SER A 335 15.89 -8.73 18.38
CA SER A 335 14.71 -9.23 19.12
C SER A 335 14.79 -8.90 20.60
N SER A 336 15.96 -9.06 21.24
CA SER A 336 16.16 -8.73 22.65
C SER A 336 15.84 -7.27 22.97
N SER A 337 16.29 -6.33 22.15
CA SER A 337 15.96 -4.90 22.29
C SER A 337 14.46 -4.65 22.09
N ARG A 338 13.86 -5.28 21.07
CA ARG A 338 12.43 -5.15 20.80
C ARG A 338 11.57 -5.72 21.93
N ASP A 339 11.96 -6.84 22.52
CA ASP A 339 11.28 -7.47 23.65
C ASP A 339 11.30 -6.56 24.87
N VAL A 340 12.45 -5.96 25.19
CA VAL A 340 12.55 -5.02 26.30
C VAL A 340 11.67 -3.78 26.09
N ILE A 341 11.64 -3.23 24.87
CA ILE A 341 10.76 -2.09 24.52
C ILE A 341 9.30 -2.50 24.66
N SER A 342 8.92 -3.64 24.08
CA SER A 342 7.53 -4.13 24.07
C SER A 342 7.03 -4.43 25.48
N SER A 343 7.82 -5.10 26.31
CA SER A 343 7.48 -5.34 27.73
C SER A 343 7.43 -4.05 28.55
N SER A 344 8.28 -3.06 28.24
CA SER A 344 8.24 -1.75 28.92
C SER A 344 6.94 -1.00 28.60
N LEU A 345 6.47 -1.11 27.35
CA LEU A 345 5.22 -0.51 26.89
C LEU A 345 4.00 -1.24 27.46
N GLN A 346 4.01 -2.57 27.46
CA GLN A 346 2.97 -3.42 28.07
C GLN A 346 2.80 -3.13 29.58
N ALA A 347 3.90 -2.89 30.30
CA ALA A 347 3.88 -2.52 31.72
C ALA A 347 3.38 -1.09 31.99
N ALA A 348 3.31 -0.24 30.97
CA ALA A 348 2.79 1.12 31.05
C ALA A 348 1.32 1.20 30.58
N LYS A 349 0.49 0.23 30.99
CA LYS A 349 -0.92 0.14 30.56
C LYS A 349 -1.88 1.02 31.37
N ALA A 350 -2.99 1.38 30.72
CA ALA A 350 -4.22 1.89 31.31
C ALA A 350 -5.40 0.97 30.98
N LYS A 351 -6.50 1.04 31.72
CA LYS A 351 -7.66 0.14 31.58
C LYS A 351 -8.40 0.33 30.24
N SER A 352 -8.55 1.59 29.85
CA SER A 352 -9.17 2.12 28.63
C SER A 352 -8.37 1.84 27.34
N LEU A 353 -7.07 1.57 27.48
CA LEU A 353 -6.12 1.43 26.38
C LEU A 353 -6.43 0.20 25.51
N VAL A 354 -6.42 0.39 24.21
CA VAL A 354 -6.76 -0.61 23.17
C VAL A 354 -5.48 -1.02 22.44
N PHE A 355 -4.74 -0.03 21.97
CA PHE A 355 -3.48 -0.18 21.24
C PHE A 355 -2.42 0.78 21.79
N SER A 356 -1.18 0.32 21.89
CA SER A 356 0.01 1.15 22.00
C SER A 356 0.92 0.88 20.82
N ILE A 357 1.24 1.91 20.07
CA ILE A 357 2.00 1.83 18.83
C ILE A 357 3.20 2.76 18.96
N LEU A 358 4.40 2.23 18.76
CA LEU A 358 5.62 3.03 18.71
C LEU A 358 6.16 3.05 17.30
N LEU A 359 6.36 4.23 16.76
CA LEU A 359 6.81 4.49 15.39
C LEU A 359 8.17 5.20 15.39
N ALA A 360 8.94 4.95 14.34
CA ALA A 360 10.17 5.65 13.99
C ALA A 360 10.03 6.17 12.55
N GLY A 361 9.58 7.42 12.40
CA GLY A 361 9.11 7.93 11.10
C GLY A 361 7.95 7.07 10.56
N SER A 362 8.13 6.47 9.38
CA SER A 362 7.17 5.55 8.75
C SER A 362 7.36 4.07 9.11
N ARG A 363 8.28 3.74 10.03
CA ARG A 363 8.63 2.36 10.41
C ARG A 363 8.03 1.99 11.76
N LEU A 364 7.44 0.79 11.86
CA LEU A 364 6.89 0.27 13.11
C LEU A 364 8.00 -0.29 14.02
N VAL A 365 8.09 0.19 15.26
CA VAL A 365 9.03 -0.35 16.26
C VAL A 365 8.38 -1.49 17.03
N THR A 366 7.20 -1.25 17.60
CA THR A 366 6.40 -2.26 18.31
C THR A 366 4.92 -1.88 18.34
N LEU A 367 4.06 -2.89 18.47
CA LEU A 367 2.62 -2.79 18.65
C LEU A 367 2.21 -3.68 19.82
N VAL A 368 1.62 -3.08 20.86
CA VAL A 368 0.96 -3.78 21.97
C VAL A 368 -0.53 -3.59 21.84
N ARG A 369 -1.31 -4.66 22.05
CA ARG A 369 -2.76 -4.65 21.87
C ARG A 369 -3.49 -5.44 22.94
N LYS A 370 -4.79 -5.22 23.10
CA LYS A 370 -5.62 -6.15 23.90
C LYS A 370 -5.68 -7.52 23.23
N LYS A 371 -5.83 -8.58 24.04
CA LYS A 371 -6.01 -9.94 23.52
C LYS A 371 -7.19 -9.97 22.54
N ASP A 372 -7.02 -10.72 21.44
CA ASP A 372 -8.01 -10.90 20.37
C ASP A 372 -8.42 -9.63 19.60
N GLN A 373 -7.71 -8.51 19.81
CA GLN A 373 -7.92 -7.28 19.03
C GLN A 373 -6.77 -7.09 18.05
N PHE A 374 -7.10 -7.03 16.77
CA PHE A 374 -6.13 -6.92 15.69
C PHE A 374 -6.32 -5.60 14.95
N LEU A 375 -5.21 -4.91 14.70
CA LEU A 375 -5.21 -3.68 13.93
C LEU A 375 -4.79 -3.99 12.50
N HIS A 376 -5.63 -3.62 11.54
CA HIS A 376 -5.40 -3.91 10.12
C HIS A 376 -4.36 -2.96 9.53
N HIS A 377 -3.57 -3.41 8.55
CA HIS A 377 -2.49 -2.61 7.92
C HIS A 377 -2.99 -1.29 7.33
N MET A 378 -4.17 -1.27 6.72
CA MET A 378 -4.76 -0.01 6.24
C MET A 378 -5.00 1.00 7.36
N ASP A 379 -5.43 0.57 8.55
CA ASP A 379 -5.60 1.47 9.69
C ASP A 379 -4.24 1.95 10.21
N LEU A 380 -3.22 1.09 10.19
CA LEU A 380 -1.84 1.50 10.48
C LEU A 380 -1.35 2.55 9.48
N HIS A 381 -1.56 2.36 8.18
CA HIS A 381 -1.16 3.35 7.16
C HIS A 381 -1.87 4.70 7.37
N LEU A 382 -3.15 4.70 7.72
CA LEU A 382 -3.88 5.94 8.03
C LEU A 382 -3.32 6.64 9.28
N LEU A 383 -2.94 5.88 10.31
CA LEU A 383 -2.27 6.43 11.49
C LEU A 383 -0.88 6.98 11.17
N PHE A 384 -0.11 6.30 10.32
CA PHE A 384 1.22 6.74 9.91
C PHE A 384 1.10 8.03 9.11
N ASN A 385 0.14 8.08 8.19
CA ASN A 385 -0.17 9.26 7.41
C ASN A 385 -0.61 10.42 8.31
N LEU A 386 -1.47 10.18 9.30
CA LEU A 386 -1.91 11.18 10.27
C LEU A 386 -0.73 11.80 11.03
N VAL A 387 0.17 10.96 11.55
CA VAL A 387 1.34 11.42 12.31
C VAL A 387 2.36 12.12 11.41
N GLY A 388 2.66 11.53 10.24
CA GLY A 388 3.65 12.05 9.29
C GLY A 388 3.22 13.36 8.62
N SER A 389 1.92 13.59 8.48
CA SER A 389 1.38 14.79 7.83
C SER A 389 1.05 15.94 8.80
N SER A 390 1.13 15.70 10.12
CA SER A 390 0.73 16.67 11.15
C SER A 390 1.93 17.12 11.98
N SER A 391 2.50 18.29 11.66
CA SER A 391 3.63 18.87 12.40
C SER A 391 3.27 19.27 13.84
N SER A 392 2.00 19.55 14.12
CA SER A 392 1.51 19.96 15.45
C SER A 392 1.81 18.96 16.56
N PHE A 393 1.93 17.67 16.24
CA PHE A 393 2.28 16.65 17.23
C PHE A 393 3.75 16.71 17.67
N ARG A 394 4.63 17.42 16.95
CA ARG A 394 6.06 17.53 17.30
C ARG A 394 6.29 18.49 18.47
N GLU A 395 5.38 19.44 18.70
CA GLU A 395 5.53 20.48 19.73
C GLU A 395 4.89 20.12 21.09
N GLY A 396 4.19 18.98 21.18
CA GLY A 396 3.49 18.62 22.41
C GLY A 396 2.76 17.27 22.37
N GLU A 397 1.77 17.12 23.24
CA GLU A 397 0.91 15.94 23.27
C GLU A 397 -0.40 16.23 22.57
N GLY A 398 -0.67 15.51 21.47
CA GLY A 398 -1.93 15.56 20.76
C GLY A 398 -2.98 14.67 21.43
N TRP A 399 -4.18 15.22 21.58
CA TRP A 399 -5.38 14.45 21.93
C TRP A 399 -6.41 14.64 20.82
N THR A 400 -6.63 13.59 20.03
CA THR A 400 -7.49 13.71 18.85
C THR A 400 -8.42 12.51 18.71
N PRO A 401 -9.71 12.73 18.36
CA PRO A 401 -10.60 11.64 18.01
C PRO A 401 -10.16 11.02 16.67
N ILE A 402 -10.07 9.69 16.63
CA ILE A 402 -9.73 8.94 15.43
C ILE A 402 -10.73 7.82 15.21
N CYS A 403 -11.14 7.60 13.96
CA CYS A 403 -11.83 6.38 13.56
C CYS A 403 -10.81 5.45 12.89
N LEU A 404 -10.90 4.16 13.18
CA LEU A 404 -10.07 3.10 12.60
C LEU A 404 -10.97 2.27 11.68
N PRO A 405 -11.07 2.59 10.38
CA PRO A 405 -12.11 2.05 9.52
C PRO A 405 -12.12 0.52 9.43
N LYS A 406 -10.97 -0.15 9.40
CA LYS A 406 -10.94 -1.62 9.31
C LYS A 406 -11.17 -2.30 10.66
N PHE A 407 -10.94 -1.61 11.77
CA PHE A 407 -11.24 -2.09 13.12
C PHE A 407 -12.69 -1.82 13.54
N ASN A 408 -13.15 -0.57 13.47
CA ASN A 408 -14.53 -0.16 13.73
C ASN A 408 -14.87 1.15 13.00
N MET A 409 -15.59 1.05 11.88
CA MET A 409 -16.03 2.21 11.08
C MET A 409 -17.08 3.09 11.78
N ALA A 410 -17.77 2.58 12.80
CA ALA A 410 -18.96 3.22 13.35
C ALA A 410 -18.67 4.21 14.48
N GLY A 411 -17.48 4.17 15.08
CA GLY A 411 -17.17 4.92 16.29
C GLY A 411 -15.78 5.54 16.30
N PHE A 412 -15.64 6.56 17.14
CA PHE A 412 -14.36 7.18 17.46
C PHE A 412 -13.69 6.50 18.64
N PHE A 413 -12.38 6.32 18.51
CA PHE A 413 -11.44 6.20 19.60
C PHE A 413 -10.80 7.56 19.86
N HIS A 414 -10.06 7.69 20.96
CA HIS A 414 -9.25 8.87 21.21
C HIS A 414 -7.79 8.46 21.25
N ALA A 415 -6.98 9.13 20.43
CA ALA A 415 -5.55 8.88 20.35
C ALA A 415 -4.78 9.96 21.10
N HIS A 416 -3.93 9.51 22.03
CA HIS A 416 -2.84 10.30 22.55
C HIS A 416 -1.63 10.09 21.63
N ILE A 417 -1.19 11.15 20.96
CA ILE A 417 -0.10 11.12 19.98
C ILE A 417 0.99 12.06 20.48
N SER A 418 2.19 11.55 20.70
CA SER A 418 3.30 12.43 21.10
C SER A 418 4.65 11.82 20.80
N TYR A 419 5.61 12.67 20.49
CA TYR A 419 7.00 12.25 20.38
C TYR A 419 7.60 12.03 21.78
N LEU A 420 8.51 11.05 21.89
CA LEU A 420 9.09 10.65 23.16
C LEU A 420 9.98 11.76 23.76
N GLU A 421 10.71 12.49 22.92
CA GLU A 421 11.54 13.64 23.28
C GLU A 421 11.45 14.72 22.20
N PRO A 422 11.73 16.00 22.53
CA PRO A 422 11.90 17.05 21.54
C PRO A 422 12.98 16.65 20.51
N ALA A 423 12.73 16.90 19.22
CA ALA A 423 13.58 16.51 18.09
C ALA A 423 13.78 14.99 17.86
N SER A 424 13.06 14.12 18.57
CA SER A 424 13.08 12.67 18.30
C SER A 424 12.18 12.32 17.12
N GLU A 425 12.55 11.32 16.32
CA GLU A 425 11.67 10.70 15.32
C GLU A 425 10.79 9.57 15.90
N LEU A 426 10.88 9.35 17.21
CA LEU A 426 10.11 8.31 17.92
C LEU A 426 8.76 8.86 18.36
N CYS A 427 7.70 8.41 17.71
CA CYS A 427 6.32 8.79 18.01
C CYS A 427 5.57 7.66 18.70
N LEU A 428 4.95 7.97 19.83
CA LEU A 428 4.07 7.06 20.57
C LEU A 428 2.61 7.42 20.30
N ILE A 429 1.83 6.42 19.89
CA ILE A 429 0.38 6.50 19.71
C ILE A 429 -0.27 5.56 20.74
N LEU A 430 -1.11 6.11 21.63
CA LEU A 430 -1.92 5.35 22.58
C LEU A 430 -3.39 5.55 22.24
N VAL A 431 -4.09 4.46 21.89
CA VAL A 431 -5.49 4.50 21.46
C VAL A 431 -6.40 4.05 22.60
N SER A 432 -7.32 4.91 23.02
CA SER A 432 -8.26 4.69 24.12
C SER A 432 -9.72 4.62 23.63
N THR A 433 -10.54 3.82 24.32
CA THR A 433 -12.00 3.87 24.17
C THR A 433 -12.65 5.02 24.95
N ASP A 434 -11.93 5.64 25.87
CA ASP A 434 -12.43 6.68 26.77
C ASP A 434 -11.95 8.06 26.32
N ARG A 435 -12.88 9.01 26.24
CA ARG A 435 -12.71 10.35 25.69
C ARG A 435 -12.00 11.30 26.66
N GLU A 436 -12.07 11.01 27.95
CA GLU A 436 -11.56 11.86 29.03
C GLU A 436 -10.25 11.32 29.63
N ASP A 437 -9.64 10.31 29.00
CA ASP A 437 -8.52 9.55 29.55
C ASP A 437 -7.14 10.13 29.21
N PHE A 438 -7.10 11.39 28.75
CA PHE A 438 -5.89 12.09 28.34
C PHE A 438 -4.77 12.01 29.40
N PHE A 439 -5.08 12.36 30.66
CA PHE A 439 -4.08 12.42 31.73
C PHE A 439 -3.50 11.05 32.09
N ASN A 440 -4.32 10.01 32.06
CA ASN A 440 -3.85 8.65 32.33
C ASN A 440 -2.92 8.16 31.22
N LEU A 441 -3.21 8.48 29.95
CA LEU A 441 -2.33 8.13 28.83
C LEU A 441 -1.05 8.96 28.78
N SER A 442 -1.10 10.24 29.15
CA SER A 442 0.09 11.07 29.37
C SER A 442 0.99 10.45 30.46
N ASP A 443 0.38 9.97 31.55
CA ASP A 443 1.11 9.25 32.59
C ASP A 443 1.69 7.90 32.10
N CYS A 444 0.96 7.18 31.23
CA CYS A 444 1.46 5.97 30.58
C CYS A 444 2.73 6.25 29.77
N LYS A 445 2.73 7.31 28.94
CA LYS A 445 3.92 7.75 28.20
C LYS A 445 5.09 8.04 29.15
N ARG A 446 4.87 8.82 30.20
CA ARG A 446 5.91 9.16 31.19
C ARG A 446 6.51 7.89 31.82
N ARG A 447 5.67 6.98 32.29
CA ARG A 447 6.09 5.69 32.88
C ARG A 447 6.80 4.79 31.85
N PHE A 448 6.43 4.86 30.58
CA PHE A 448 7.11 4.14 29.51
C PHE A 448 8.51 4.69 29.26
N LEU A 449 8.64 6.01 29.11
CA LEU A 449 9.93 6.68 28.87
C LEU A 449 10.91 6.47 30.04
N GLU A 450 10.44 6.57 31.28
CA GLU A 450 11.25 6.28 32.47
C GLU A 450 11.81 4.84 32.46
N ARG A 451 11.01 3.86 32.01
CA ARG A 451 11.46 2.47 31.90
C ARG A 451 12.46 2.26 30.79
N LEU A 452 12.27 2.90 29.63
CA LEU A 452 13.22 2.83 28.52
C LEU A 452 14.59 3.39 28.91
N ARG A 453 14.62 4.52 29.62
CA ARG A 453 15.86 5.15 30.10
C ARG A 453 16.58 4.29 31.13
N ARG A 454 15.86 3.69 32.09
CA ARG A 454 16.45 2.82 33.12
C ARG A 454 17.10 1.55 32.57
N ARG A 455 16.66 1.07 31.42
CA ARG A 455 17.13 -0.18 30.79
C ARG A 455 18.14 0.06 29.67
N SER A 456 18.61 1.30 29.49
CA SER A 456 19.45 1.74 28.35
C SER A 456 18.87 1.40 26.96
N SER A 457 17.58 1.04 26.90
CA SER A 457 16.92 0.63 25.66
C SER A 457 16.55 1.83 24.80
N TYR A 458 16.45 3.02 25.41
CA TYR A 458 16.25 4.26 24.67
C TYR A 458 17.44 4.58 23.76
N GLN A 459 18.67 4.41 24.25
CA GLN A 459 19.88 4.66 23.46
C GLN A 459 19.99 3.69 22.28
N ALA A 460 19.80 2.39 22.52
CA ALA A 460 19.79 1.39 21.44
C ALA A 460 18.71 1.67 20.38
N LEU A 461 17.57 2.23 20.80
CA LEU A 461 16.52 2.64 19.88
C LEU A 461 16.91 3.90 19.08
N GLN A 462 17.54 4.90 19.70
CA GLN A 462 18.05 6.07 18.99
C GLN A 462 19.12 5.69 17.95
N GLU A 463 20.05 4.81 18.33
CA GLU A 463 21.07 4.27 17.42
C GLU A 463 20.42 3.53 16.23
N ALA A 464 19.40 2.70 16.48
CA ALA A 464 18.68 2.00 15.42
C ALA A 464 17.89 2.94 14.49
N VAL A 465 17.38 4.07 15.00
CA VAL A 465 16.68 5.07 14.18
C VAL A 465 17.64 5.78 13.23
N GLN A 466 18.83 6.14 13.72
CA GLN A 466 19.88 6.80 12.94
C GLN A 466 20.60 5.85 11.98
N ALA A 467 20.60 4.56 12.28
CA ALA A 467 21.19 3.56 11.40
C ALA A 467 20.42 3.44 10.08
N PRO A 468 21.12 3.44 8.93
CA PRO A 468 20.53 3.02 7.66
C PRO A 468 19.98 1.59 7.78
N SER A 469 18.92 1.27 7.03
CA SER A 469 18.21 -0.01 7.14
C SER A 469 19.13 -1.18 6.76
N TYR A 470 19.39 -1.32 5.45
CA TYR A 470 20.40 -2.19 4.88
C TYR A 470 20.46 -1.94 3.35
N PRO A 471 21.66 -1.93 2.74
CA PRO A 471 21.79 -1.84 1.29
C PRO A 471 21.53 -3.21 0.64
N VAL A 472 21.14 -3.21 -0.64
CA VAL A 472 20.94 -4.45 -1.41
C VAL A 472 22.21 -5.32 -1.50
N SER A 473 23.39 -4.70 -1.46
CA SER A 473 24.69 -5.39 -1.51
C SER A 473 24.91 -6.33 -0.32
N GLN A 474 24.29 -6.06 0.83
CA GLN A 474 24.39 -6.92 2.02
C GLN A 474 23.80 -8.32 1.80
N VAL A 475 22.92 -8.49 0.81
CA VAL A 475 22.35 -9.80 0.46
C VAL A 475 23.36 -10.67 -0.31
N GLY A 476 24.33 -10.06 -0.99
CA GLY A 476 25.37 -10.79 -1.74
C GLY A 476 24.86 -11.49 -3.00
N ILE A 477 23.83 -10.93 -3.66
CA ILE A 477 23.29 -11.46 -4.92
C ILE A 477 23.77 -10.59 -6.08
N PRO A 478 24.53 -11.15 -7.05
CA PRO A 478 24.97 -10.40 -8.22
C PRO A 478 23.80 -9.91 -9.07
N GLU A 479 23.98 -8.76 -9.74
CA GLU A 479 22.98 -8.12 -10.62
C GLU A 479 21.64 -7.72 -9.97
N LEU A 480 21.39 -8.07 -8.69
CA LEU A 480 20.20 -7.66 -7.96
C LEU A 480 20.29 -6.17 -7.61
N ARG A 481 19.38 -5.37 -8.16
CA ARG A 481 19.31 -3.94 -7.88
C ARG A 481 18.38 -3.64 -6.72
N HIS A 482 17.20 -4.26 -6.66
CA HIS A 482 16.25 -4.00 -5.59
C HIS A 482 15.31 -5.20 -5.41
N PHE A 483 14.70 -5.31 -4.23
CA PHE A 483 13.65 -6.31 -3.99
C PHE A 483 12.63 -5.81 -2.97
N VAL A 484 11.45 -6.41 -2.98
CA VAL A 484 10.45 -6.26 -1.93
C VAL A 484 9.94 -7.63 -1.54
N TYR A 485 10.03 -7.94 -0.25
CA TYR A 485 9.51 -9.18 0.32
C TYR A 485 8.42 -8.89 1.35
N LYS A 486 7.26 -9.51 1.19
CA LYS A 486 6.13 -9.45 2.11
C LYS A 486 5.92 -10.81 2.77
N SER A 487 5.91 -10.83 4.09
CA SER A 487 5.40 -11.97 4.85
C SER A 487 3.87 -11.85 4.98
N LYS A 488 3.14 -12.85 4.49
CA LYS A 488 1.66 -12.83 4.54
C LYS A 488 1.13 -13.12 5.93
N SER A 489 1.86 -13.91 6.74
CA SER A 489 1.45 -14.29 8.10
C SER A 489 1.53 -13.12 9.08
N SER A 490 2.59 -12.31 8.98
CA SER A 490 2.75 -11.13 9.84
C SER A 490 2.14 -9.85 9.26
N GLY A 491 1.88 -9.83 7.94
CA GLY A 491 1.44 -8.63 7.23
C GLY A 491 2.49 -7.51 7.22
N LEU A 492 3.75 -7.91 7.37
CA LEU A 492 4.91 -7.03 7.33
C LEU A 492 5.68 -7.24 6.03
N TYR A 493 6.41 -6.22 5.61
CA TYR A 493 7.30 -6.31 4.47
C TYR A 493 8.67 -5.72 4.77
N THR A 494 9.65 -6.10 3.96
CA THR A 494 11.01 -5.55 4.00
C THR A 494 11.50 -5.26 2.59
N SER A 495 12.24 -4.17 2.47
CA SER A 495 12.96 -3.76 1.26
C SER A 495 14.27 -3.10 1.66
N PRO A 496 15.34 -3.24 0.87
CA PRO A 496 16.58 -2.52 1.10
C PRO A 496 16.39 -1.03 0.82
N GLU A 497 17.39 -0.24 1.15
CA GLU A 497 17.44 1.17 0.75
C GLU A 497 17.47 1.30 -0.77
N ILE A 498 16.85 2.38 -1.26
CA ILE A 498 16.76 2.68 -2.69
C ILE A 498 18.19 2.93 -3.22
N PRO A 499 18.73 2.04 -4.09
CA PRO A 499 20.09 2.17 -4.59
C PRO A 499 20.13 3.03 -5.85
N VAL A 500 21.32 3.50 -6.22
CA VAL A 500 21.58 4.04 -7.57
C VAL A 500 21.29 2.93 -8.60
N PRO A 501 20.51 3.15 -9.67
CA PRO A 501 20.11 4.45 -10.26
C PRO A 501 18.79 5.06 -9.77
N TYR A 502 18.07 4.42 -8.85
CA TYR A 502 16.70 4.80 -8.46
C TYR A 502 16.60 5.95 -7.45
N LYS A 503 17.66 6.74 -7.26
CA LYS A 503 17.69 7.81 -6.25
C LYS A 503 16.90 9.06 -6.65
N CYS A 504 16.70 9.32 -7.94
CA CYS A 504 15.87 10.43 -8.37
C CYS A 504 14.40 10.05 -8.37
N GLU A 505 13.53 11.04 -8.15
CA GLU A 505 12.09 10.87 -8.03
C GLU A 505 11.47 10.11 -9.23
N GLU A 506 11.86 10.48 -10.44
CA GLU A 506 11.38 9.84 -11.67
C GLU A 506 11.75 8.35 -11.75
N GLU A 507 12.95 7.99 -11.28
CA GLU A 507 13.44 6.61 -11.31
C GLU A 507 12.88 5.77 -10.16
N GLU A 508 12.61 6.39 -9.00
CA GLU A 508 11.85 5.76 -7.91
C GLU A 508 10.42 5.45 -8.35
N GLU A 509 9.72 6.41 -8.96
CA GLU A 509 8.38 6.20 -9.53
C GLU A 509 8.41 5.09 -10.59
N ARG A 510 9.45 5.06 -11.44
CA ARG A 510 9.63 4.01 -12.43
C ARG A 510 9.81 2.64 -11.79
N LEU A 511 10.62 2.53 -10.74
CA LEU A 511 10.78 1.28 -9.99
C LEU A 511 9.45 0.82 -9.40
N MET A 512 8.66 1.75 -8.86
CA MET A 512 7.35 1.45 -8.31
C MET A 512 6.35 1.01 -9.41
N ASP A 513 6.36 1.64 -10.59
CA ASP A 513 5.57 1.20 -11.75
C ASP A 513 5.91 -0.25 -12.18
N LEU A 514 7.18 -0.66 -12.08
CA LEU A 514 7.60 -2.03 -12.36
C LEU A 514 7.04 -3.02 -11.33
N TYR A 515 7.02 -2.65 -10.05
CA TYR A 515 6.41 -3.47 -9.01
C TYR A 515 4.90 -3.55 -9.12
N GLN A 516 4.22 -2.46 -9.44
CA GLN A 516 2.79 -2.45 -9.75
C GLN A 516 2.48 -3.34 -10.96
N TYR A 517 3.31 -3.29 -12.00
CA TYR A 517 3.18 -4.19 -13.14
C TYR A 517 3.26 -5.67 -12.72
N LEU A 518 4.28 -6.06 -11.95
CA LEU A 518 4.40 -7.43 -11.47
C LEU A 518 3.20 -7.82 -10.59
N HIS A 519 2.88 -7.00 -9.59
CA HIS A 519 1.76 -7.23 -8.68
C HIS A 519 0.44 -7.45 -9.43
N SER A 520 0.14 -6.62 -10.44
CA SER A 520 -1.05 -6.76 -11.29
C SER A 520 -1.12 -8.10 -12.04
N ARG A 521 0.03 -8.66 -12.44
CA ARG A 521 0.12 -9.97 -13.11
C ARG A 521 -0.05 -11.12 -12.13
N MET A 522 0.55 -11.00 -10.94
CA MET A 522 0.47 -12.03 -9.91
C MET A 522 -0.96 -12.17 -9.36
N HIS A 523 -1.65 -11.05 -9.16
CA HIS A 523 -2.97 -11.00 -8.54
C HIS A 523 -4.12 -10.78 -9.54
N HIS A 524 -3.91 -11.15 -10.80
CA HIS A 524 -4.93 -11.02 -11.84
C HIS A 524 -6.16 -11.90 -11.50
N PRO A 525 -7.39 -11.36 -11.50
CA PRO A 525 -8.58 -12.05 -10.96
C PRO A 525 -8.87 -13.39 -11.63
N THR A 526 -8.68 -13.49 -12.94
CA THR A 526 -9.05 -14.69 -13.70
C THR A 526 -7.89 -15.66 -13.91
N ARG A 527 -6.65 -15.20 -13.76
CA ARG A 527 -5.43 -15.96 -14.09
C ARG A 527 -4.26 -15.49 -13.23
N PRO A 528 -4.31 -15.69 -11.90
CA PRO A 528 -3.21 -15.31 -11.04
C PRO A 528 -1.98 -16.17 -11.36
N LEU A 529 -0.80 -15.55 -11.39
CA LEU A 529 0.46 -16.24 -11.61
C LEU A 529 1.11 -16.57 -10.26
N ARG A 530 1.77 -17.72 -10.17
CA ARG A 530 2.62 -18.08 -9.02
C ARG A 530 4.05 -17.58 -9.18
N SER A 531 4.52 -17.50 -10.42
CA SER A 531 5.84 -16.97 -10.76
C SER A 531 5.82 -16.29 -12.12
N ILE A 532 6.55 -15.19 -12.28
CA ILE A 532 6.80 -14.56 -13.58
C ILE A 532 8.22 -14.01 -13.64
N TYR A 533 8.94 -14.32 -14.71
CA TYR A 533 10.19 -13.66 -15.06
C TYR A 533 9.95 -12.84 -16.34
N HIS A 534 10.26 -11.55 -16.30
CA HIS A 534 10.00 -10.62 -17.39
C HIS A 534 11.29 -9.88 -17.74
N CYS A 535 11.78 -10.09 -18.97
CA CYS A 535 12.90 -9.33 -19.50
C CYS A 535 12.41 -8.01 -20.06
N ALA A 536 12.98 -6.90 -19.60
CA ALA A 536 12.78 -5.57 -20.18
C ALA A 536 14.13 -4.96 -20.57
N GLU A 537 14.09 -3.82 -21.25
CA GLU A 537 15.28 -3.17 -21.80
C GLU A 537 16.26 -2.68 -20.71
N LYS A 538 15.72 -2.12 -19.63
CA LYS A 538 16.49 -1.50 -18.54
C LYS A 538 16.62 -2.38 -17.29
N GLU A 539 15.70 -3.32 -17.10
CA GLU A 539 15.65 -4.22 -15.93
C GLU A 539 15.09 -5.59 -16.32
N ASN A 540 15.58 -6.64 -15.66
CA ASN A 540 14.92 -7.93 -15.66
C ASN A 540 14.17 -8.09 -14.33
N LEU A 541 12.91 -8.50 -14.40
CA LEU A 541 12.03 -8.59 -13.25
C LEU A 541 11.69 -10.05 -12.94
N LEU A 542 11.59 -10.37 -11.65
CA LEU A 542 11.07 -11.65 -11.18
C LEU A 542 10.04 -11.39 -10.08
N ALA A 543 8.89 -12.06 -10.14
CA ALA A 543 7.98 -12.13 -9.01
C ALA A 543 7.64 -13.57 -8.69
N TYR A 544 7.49 -13.86 -7.40
CA TYR A 544 7.18 -15.17 -6.85
C TYR A 544 6.20 -15.04 -5.68
N VAL A 545 5.04 -15.67 -5.79
CA VAL A 545 3.98 -15.60 -4.77
C VAL A 545 3.61 -17.00 -4.33
N THR A 546 3.64 -17.22 -3.02
CA THR A 546 3.26 -18.47 -2.34
C THR A 546 2.10 -18.22 -1.37
N SER A 547 1.66 -19.24 -0.64
CA SER A 547 0.71 -19.08 0.47
C SER A 547 1.29 -18.26 1.62
N GLY A 548 2.60 -18.37 1.87
CA GLY A 548 3.29 -17.71 2.99
C GLY A 548 3.87 -16.34 2.70
N PHE A 549 4.30 -16.04 1.47
CA PHE A 549 4.98 -14.79 1.16
C PHE A 549 4.72 -14.29 -0.27
N GLU A 550 5.08 -13.03 -0.50
CA GLU A 550 5.20 -12.44 -1.84
C GLU A 550 6.60 -11.84 -1.99
N LEU A 551 7.21 -12.07 -3.14
CA LEU A 551 8.55 -11.60 -3.43
C LEU A 551 8.59 -10.99 -4.83
N TYR A 552 9.14 -9.78 -4.91
CA TYR A 552 9.32 -9.04 -6.15
C TYR A 552 10.78 -8.60 -6.24
N LEU A 553 11.46 -8.90 -7.35
CA LEU A 553 12.88 -8.62 -7.54
C LEU A 553 13.10 -7.85 -8.83
N CYS A 554 14.04 -6.93 -8.77
CA CYS A 554 14.48 -6.07 -9.86
C CYS A 554 15.98 -6.29 -10.07
N PHE A 555 16.35 -6.80 -11.24
CA PHE A 555 17.72 -7.07 -11.65
C PHE A 555 18.18 -6.09 -12.72
N SER A 556 19.49 -5.98 -12.91
CA SER A 556 20.05 -5.36 -14.10
C SER A 556 19.62 -6.11 -15.39
N PRO A 557 19.77 -5.50 -16.58
CA PRO A 557 19.56 -6.16 -17.86
C PRO A 557 20.40 -7.43 -18.06
N LEU A 558 21.52 -7.56 -17.33
CA LEU A 558 22.44 -8.70 -17.42
C LEU A 558 21.99 -9.88 -16.54
N GLY A 559 21.07 -9.65 -15.60
CA GLY A 559 20.57 -10.69 -14.70
C GLY A 559 19.77 -11.75 -15.47
N THR A 560 20.32 -12.95 -15.63
CA THR A 560 19.67 -14.04 -16.38
C THR A 560 18.55 -14.72 -15.58
N LYS A 561 17.67 -15.46 -16.26
CA LYS A 561 16.62 -16.26 -15.60
C LYS A 561 17.20 -17.26 -14.60
N ALA A 562 18.31 -17.94 -14.94
CA ALA A 562 18.96 -18.89 -14.06
C ALA A 562 19.49 -18.22 -12.78
N LEU A 563 20.13 -17.05 -12.94
CA LEU A 563 20.57 -16.23 -11.81
C LEU A 563 19.38 -15.79 -10.95
N ALA A 564 18.30 -15.34 -11.57
CA ALA A 564 17.11 -14.86 -10.85
C ALA A 564 16.45 -15.98 -10.02
N VAL A 565 16.37 -17.20 -10.56
CA VAL A 565 15.86 -18.36 -9.80
C VAL A 565 16.80 -18.72 -8.64
N SER A 566 18.12 -18.73 -8.86
CA SER A 566 19.10 -18.95 -7.79
C SER A 566 19.04 -17.87 -6.70
N ALA A 567 18.81 -16.62 -7.11
CA ALA A 567 18.70 -15.46 -6.24
C ALA A 567 17.53 -15.59 -5.25
N VAL A 568 16.38 -16.15 -5.66
CA VAL A 568 15.25 -16.38 -4.74
C VAL A 568 15.68 -17.23 -3.55
N ASN A 569 16.35 -18.36 -3.80
CA ASN A 569 16.78 -19.25 -2.73
C ASN A 569 17.81 -18.59 -1.81
N LYS A 570 18.77 -17.84 -2.35
CA LYS A 570 19.76 -17.09 -1.57
C LYS A 570 19.10 -16.00 -0.72
N LEU A 571 18.18 -15.23 -1.31
CA LEU A 571 17.47 -14.16 -0.63
C LEU A 571 16.59 -14.70 0.49
N LEU A 572 15.83 -15.78 0.26
CA LEU A 572 15.02 -16.40 1.29
C LEU A 572 15.86 -16.93 2.47
N LYS A 573 17.05 -17.48 2.22
CA LYS A 573 17.99 -17.87 3.29
C LYS A 573 18.50 -16.66 4.07
N TRP A 574 18.82 -15.56 3.39
CA TRP A 574 19.25 -14.31 4.03
C TRP A 574 18.12 -13.71 4.89
N ILE A 575 16.90 -13.62 4.35
CA ILE A 575 15.73 -13.08 5.08
C ILE A 575 15.45 -13.92 6.33
N ARG A 576 15.54 -15.26 6.24
CA ARG A 576 15.39 -16.13 7.42
C ARG A 576 16.43 -15.85 8.50
N LYS A 577 17.69 -15.60 8.10
CA LYS A 577 18.75 -15.25 9.06
C LYS A 577 18.49 -13.92 9.77
N GLU A 578 17.88 -12.97 9.07
CA GLU A 578 17.59 -11.62 9.57
C GLU A 578 16.14 -11.46 10.07
N GLU A 579 15.36 -12.53 10.14
CA GLU A 579 13.91 -12.48 10.35
C GLU A 579 13.54 -11.82 11.69
N ASP A 580 14.22 -12.23 12.76
CA ASP A 580 14.06 -11.67 14.11
C ASP A 580 14.39 -10.17 14.15
N ARG A 581 15.30 -9.71 13.28
CA ARG A 581 15.67 -8.30 13.17
C ARG A 581 14.65 -7.51 12.36
N LEU A 582 14.17 -8.05 11.26
CA LEU A 582 13.34 -7.35 10.27
C LEU A 582 11.84 -7.39 10.57
N PHE A 583 11.35 -8.37 11.33
CA PHE A 583 9.93 -8.59 11.56
C PHE A 583 9.55 -8.67 13.04
N ILE A 584 8.32 -8.27 13.34
CA ILE A 584 7.71 -8.47 14.66
C ILE A 584 6.95 -9.81 14.62
N LEU A 585 7.61 -10.88 15.06
CA LEU A 585 7.04 -12.23 15.04
C LEU A 585 6.04 -12.47 16.17
N ASN A 586 6.31 -11.89 17.34
CA ASN A 586 5.50 -12.08 18.55
C ASN A 586 5.04 -10.74 19.13
N PRO A 587 3.98 -10.12 18.59
CA PRO A 587 3.43 -8.88 19.15
C PRO A 587 2.87 -9.15 20.56
N GLN A 588 3.22 -8.29 21.52
CA GLN A 588 2.78 -8.43 22.91
C GLN A 588 1.30 -8.05 23.09
N THR A 589 0.63 -8.70 24.04
CA THR A 589 -0.75 -8.38 24.44
C THR A 589 -0.84 -7.98 25.91
N TYR A 590 -1.76 -7.08 26.30
CA TYR A 590 -1.90 -6.59 27.69
C TYR A 590 -2.28 -7.61 28.75
#